data_AF-A0A268NZZ3-F1
#
_entry.id   AF-A0A268NZZ3-F1
#
_cell.length_a   1.000
_cell.length_b   1.000
_cell.length_c   1.000
_cell.angle_alpha   90.00
_cell.angle_beta   90.00
_cell.angle_gamma   90.00
#
_symmetry.space_group_name_H-M   'P 1'
#
loop_
_entity.id
_entity.type
_entity.pdbx_description
1 polymer ?
#
loop_
_entity_poly.entity_id
_entity_poly.type
_entity_poly.pdbx_seq_one_letter_code
_entity_poly.pdbx_strand_id
1 'polypeptide(L)'
;MSSVFDNEMVQMRITNLEYKFPKMTDEAIIEAVGRIYLEEMGEPLEAKIHIERMENYSFTADAKGTAIVLADKEDPDEVNEVVFISRGSVSPEDWIDNLFGVGVGTGGAQYAENTEAFLEEVGEKNNIDEEVPIYALAHSKGHNTVSAIQLNKSYFSEVHTFNGAQANAIQQIRYDRDFRRAVEREFNLSRLNTESVHSIPAAELEAFAQEYYIDKGANIHQTRSKSDFLYALDSFPGMFVVGNVATYRTNHENKGFVEAVEAIPQEELQALLHFLAPYGNVYGEEGVAGVMEEAFGDALAYYKDHPNAEPLDIGAMKTTVAVLVDELGEAGYLSEEDARQLKWHLQMVLTEVGAIYERIHEGEGLSIGRMIEDGLFAGLLYKLSMEDRIATINKLFDGIAKAAEEHHSLEALMNEIAEGKSYQNGDLYLEGSAGGDEIKLNLSKTLDAYEAVKKVLDQQDTLLERYLAVVEHEYMDFYNHKKKQLAAKMSVMESNYRAYQHLLPSSYGGLITNLRFRESFLPLEGAPLEGVAWLVKQNRESIGEKAEAMRQAVEEMFDVEHNVAGMFAYLSG
;
A
#
# COMPACT_ATOMS: atom_id res chain seq x y z
N MET A 1 2.18 5.77 25.83
CA MET A 1 0.82 5.44 25.32
C MET A 1 1.03 4.55 24.13
N SER A 2 0.03 3.78 23.75
CA SER A 2 0.07 2.91 22.58
C SER A 2 -0.73 3.59 21.46
N SER A 3 -0.40 3.32 20.20
CA SER A 3 -0.95 4.04 19.04
C SER A 3 -2.44 3.78 18.88
N VAL A 4 -3.16 4.73 18.29
CA VAL A 4 -4.54 4.48 17.83
C VAL A 4 -4.57 3.28 16.87
N PHE A 5 -3.50 3.03 16.11
CA PHE A 5 -3.37 1.84 15.26
C PHE A 5 -2.59 0.69 15.93
N ASP A 6 -2.78 0.42 17.22
CA ASP A 6 -2.11 -0.71 17.90
C ASP A 6 -2.45 -2.10 17.36
N ASN A 7 -3.59 -2.25 16.68
CA ASN A 7 -4.00 -3.54 16.13
C ASN A 7 -3.16 -3.89 14.89
N GLU A 8 -2.47 -5.03 14.93
CA GLU A 8 -1.56 -5.46 13.86
C GLU A 8 -2.27 -5.61 12.49
N MET A 9 -3.52 -6.06 12.45
CA MET A 9 -4.28 -6.16 11.21
C MET A 9 -4.62 -4.78 10.64
N VAL A 10 -4.95 -3.81 11.49
CA VAL A 10 -5.12 -2.41 11.07
C VAL A 10 -3.83 -1.89 10.46
N GLN A 11 -2.69 -2.10 11.13
CA GLN A 11 -1.37 -1.68 10.64
C GLN A 11 -1.03 -2.31 9.27
N MET A 12 -1.20 -3.63 9.12
CA MET A 12 -0.93 -4.33 7.87
C MET A 12 -1.86 -3.87 6.74
N ARG A 13 -3.16 -3.71 7.00
CA ARG A 13 -4.14 -3.27 5.99
C ARG A 13 -3.89 -1.84 5.55
N ILE A 14 -3.57 -0.92 6.46
CA ILE A 14 -3.21 0.47 6.12
C ILE A 14 -1.90 0.52 5.34
N THR A 15 -0.90 -0.26 5.75
CA THR A 15 0.39 -0.36 5.02
C THR A 15 0.19 -0.89 3.61
N ASN A 16 -0.67 -1.90 3.43
CA ASN A 16 -1.04 -2.43 2.11
C ASN A 16 -1.83 -1.41 1.27
N LEU A 17 -2.69 -0.61 1.91
CA LEU A 17 -3.46 0.45 1.25
C LEU A 17 -2.57 1.58 0.73
N GLU A 18 -1.44 1.87 1.37
CA GLU A 18 -0.51 2.94 0.99
C GLU A 18 -0.06 2.81 -0.48
N TYR A 19 0.13 1.59 -0.99
CA TYR A 19 0.45 1.33 -2.40
C TYR A 19 -0.59 1.90 -3.39
N LYS A 20 -1.83 2.15 -2.94
CA LYS A 20 -2.92 2.76 -3.72
C LYS A 20 -3.02 4.28 -3.51
N PHE A 21 -2.43 4.85 -2.44
CA PHE A 21 -2.51 6.28 -2.13
C PHE A 21 -2.11 7.22 -3.27
N PRO A 22 -1.07 6.95 -4.09
CA PRO A 22 -0.71 7.84 -5.20
C PRO A 22 -1.82 8.06 -6.22
N LYS A 23 -2.85 7.20 -6.25
CA LYS A 23 -4.00 7.28 -7.15
C LYS A 23 -5.28 7.74 -6.45
N MET A 24 -5.22 8.05 -5.15
CA MET A 24 -6.35 8.44 -4.32
C MET A 24 -6.26 9.91 -3.93
N THR A 25 -7.41 10.56 -3.69
CA THR A 25 -7.45 11.87 -3.03
C THR A 25 -7.29 11.69 -1.52
N ASP A 26 -6.94 12.76 -0.79
CA ASP A 26 -6.80 12.69 0.66
C ASP A 26 -8.12 12.28 1.34
N GLU A 27 -9.27 12.75 0.85
CA GLU A 27 -10.58 12.36 1.38
C GLU A 27 -10.83 10.86 1.20
N ALA A 28 -10.48 10.30 0.04
CA ALA A 28 -10.62 8.86 -0.22
C ALA A 28 -9.68 8.02 0.65
N ILE A 29 -8.49 8.54 0.97
CA ILE A 29 -7.54 7.90 1.90
C ILE A 29 -8.13 7.88 3.30
N ILE A 30 -8.62 9.04 3.78
CA ILE A 30 -9.22 9.19 5.11
C ILE A 30 -10.43 8.26 5.27
N GLU A 31 -11.30 8.20 4.27
CA GLU A 31 -12.46 7.29 4.25
C GLU A 31 -12.02 5.82 4.30
N ALA A 32 -11.02 5.43 3.50
CA ALA A 32 -10.54 4.06 3.46
C ALA A 32 -9.81 3.63 4.75
N VAL A 33 -9.02 4.52 5.37
CA VAL A 33 -8.37 4.28 6.67
C VAL A 33 -9.42 4.15 7.77
N GLY A 34 -10.38 5.07 7.83
CA GLY A 34 -11.49 4.99 8.78
C GLY A 34 -12.32 3.72 8.60
N ARG A 35 -12.49 3.28 7.34
CA ARG A 35 -13.18 2.03 7.03
C ARG A 35 -12.42 0.79 7.47
N ILE A 36 -11.11 0.71 7.22
CA ILE A 36 -10.27 -0.38 7.73
C ILE A 36 -10.36 -0.45 9.25
N TYR A 37 -10.26 0.69 9.93
CA TYR A 37 -10.35 0.76 11.38
C TYR A 37 -11.71 0.23 11.88
N LEU A 38 -12.81 0.70 11.29
CA LEU A 38 -14.16 0.24 11.63
C LEU A 38 -14.32 -1.28 11.44
N GLU A 39 -13.82 -1.82 10.34
CA GLU A 39 -13.93 -3.24 10.00
C GLU A 39 -13.10 -4.14 10.94
N GLU A 40 -11.97 -3.66 11.45
CA GLU A 40 -11.14 -4.45 12.36
C GLU A 40 -11.51 -4.28 13.83
N MET A 41 -11.94 -3.08 14.23
CA MET A 41 -12.20 -2.72 15.63
C MET A 41 -13.70 -2.76 15.99
N GLY A 42 -14.59 -2.74 15.01
CA GLY A 42 -16.04 -2.69 15.22
C GLY A 42 -16.57 -1.34 15.69
N GLU A 43 -15.71 -0.32 15.77
CA GLU A 43 -16.05 1.05 16.20
C GLU A 43 -15.31 2.08 15.31
N PRO A 44 -15.86 3.29 15.13
CA PRO A 44 -15.25 4.28 14.27
C PRO A 44 -13.94 4.84 14.86
N LEU A 45 -13.07 5.29 13.98
CA LEU A 45 -11.87 6.02 14.35
C LEU A 45 -12.23 7.42 14.88
N GLU A 46 -12.04 7.63 16.18
CA GLU A 46 -12.34 8.90 16.85
C GLU A 46 -11.16 9.89 16.78
N ALA A 47 -10.73 10.23 15.57
CA ALA A 47 -9.66 11.19 15.33
C ALA A 47 -9.91 12.00 14.05
N LYS A 48 -9.35 13.21 14.01
CA LYS A 48 -9.27 13.97 12.77
C LYS A 48 -7.96 13.62 12.05
N ILE A 49 -8.06 13.26 10.78
CA ILE A 49 -6.91 12.80 9.99
C ILE A 49 -6.45 13.91 9.03
N HIS A 50 -5.14 14.16 9.02
CA HIS A 50 -4.45 14.94 8.00
C HIS A 50 -3.43 14.05 7.29
N ILE A 51 -3.38 14.13 5.95
CA ILE A 51 -2.49 13.33 5.12
C ILE A 51 -1.37 14.21 4.60
N GLU A 52 -0.13 13.81 4.88
CA GLU A 52 1.08 14.43 4.33
C GLU A 52 1.82 13.41 3.49
N ARG A 53 2.18 13.80 2.27
CA ARG A 53 2.75 12.89 1.28
C ARG A 53 4.17 13.28 0.93
N MET A 54 5.06 12.30 0.89
CA MET A 54 6.44 12.48 0.44
C MET A 54 6.51 12.49 -1.10
N GLU A 55 5.95 13.53 -1.75
CA GLU A 55 5.80 13.60 -3.21
C GLU A 55 6.82 14.53 -3.93
N ASN A 56 7.66 15.29 -3.21
CA ASN A 56 8.51 16.35 -3.81
C ASN A 56 10.01 16.31 -3.46
N TYR A 57 10.55 15.17 -3.04
CA TYR A 57 11.98 15.07 -2.72
C TYR A 57 12.81 14.79 -3.98
N SER A 58 13.53 15.82 -4.44
CA SER A 58 14.29 15.85 -5.71
C SER A 58 15.54 14.96 -5.75
N PHE A 59 15.86 14.23 -4.68
CA PHE A 59 17.15 13.54 -4.52
C PHE A 59 17.08 12.02 -4.68
N THR A 60 15.89 11.41 -4.67
CA THR A 60 15.70 9.98 -4.97
C THR A 60 14.33 9.74 -5.59
N ALA A 61 14.25 9.08 -6.75
CA ALA A 61 12.98 8.67 -7.32
C ALA A 61 12.21 7.68 -6.40
N ASP A 62 12.95 6.96 -5.56
CA ASP A 62 12.46 5.79 -4.81
C ASP A 62 11.89 6.11 -3.43
N ALA A 63 12.25 7.25 -2.83
CA ALA A 63 11.74 7.58 -1.51
C ALA A 63 10.25 7.89 -1.57
N LYS A 64 9.43 7.02 -0.96
CA LYS A 64 7.98 7.13 -0.87
C LYS A 64 7.51 6.88 0.55
N GLY A 65 6.60 7.72 1.01
CA GLY A 65 6.00 7.52 2.31
C GLY A 65 4.87 8.50 2.52
N THR A 66 4.03 8.18 3.48
CA THR A 66 2.87 9.00 3.83
C THR A 66 2.84 9.12 5.34
N ALA A 67 2.76 10.34 5.86
CA ALA A 67 2.48 10.58 7.27
C ALA A 67 0.98 10.81 7.44
N ILE A 68 0.39 10.04 8.34
CA ILE A 68 -0.99 10.20 8.81
C ILE A 68 -0.89 10.93 10.15
N VAL A 69 -1.29 12.20 10.16
CA VAL A 69 -1.32 13.03 11.37
C VAL A 69 -2.71 12.91 12.00
N LEU A 70 -2.74 12.41 13.23
CA LEU A 70 -3.97 12.15 13.99
C LEU A 70 -4.14 13.23 15.07
N ALA A 71 -5.09 14.13 14.84
CA ALA A 71 -5.46 15.20 15.75
C ALA A 71 -6.73 14.88 16.53
N ASP A 72 -6.95 15.60 17.63
CA ASP A 72 -8.19 15.51 18.39
C ASP A 72 -9.41 15.87 17.51
N LYS A 73 -10.51 15.17 17.76
CA LYS A 73 -11.74 15.31 16.96
C LYS A 73 -12.44 16.64 17.23
N GLU A 74 -12.34 17.17 18.45
CA GLU A 74 -12.93 18.43 18.89
C GLU A 74 -11.97 19.61 18.73
N ASP A 75 -10.65 19.39 18.93
CA ASP A 75 -9.60 20.38 18.71
C ASP A 75 -8.55 19.95 17.66
N PRO A 76 -8.78 20.29 16.37
CA PRO A 76 -7.87 19.94 15.29
C PRO A 76 -6.44 20.47 15.39
N ASP A 77 -6.19 21.46 16.25
CA ASP A 77 -4.86 22.03 16.44
C ASP A 77 -4.05 21.20 17.49
N GLU A 78 -4.70 20.28 18.21
CA GLU A 78 -4.06 19.34 19.14
C GLU A 78 -3.77 18.01 18.45
N VAL A 79 -2.50 17.81 18.04
CA VAL A 79 -2.04 16.55 17.45
C VAL A 79 -1.74 15.53 18.54
N ASN A 80 -2.40 14.38 18.48
CA ASN A 80 -2.24 13.29 19.44
C ASN A 80 -1.09 12.35 19.07
N GLU A 81 -0.96 12.01 17.78
CA GLU A 81 0.11 11.15 17.27
C GLU A 81 0.32 11.31 15.76
N VAL A 82 1.46 10.82 15.29
CA VAL A 82 1.77 10.71 13.86
C VAL A 82 2.11 9.27 13.53
N VAL A 83 1.51 8.75 12.45
CA VAL A 83 1.86 7.42 11.93
C VAL A 83 2.49 7.60 10.55
N PHE A 84 3.79 7.34 10.46
CA PHE A 84 4.52 7.34 9.20
C PHE A 84 4.50 5.96 8.56
N ILE A 85 4.07 5.89 7.31
CA ILE A 85 4.04 4.65 6.53
C ILE A 85 5.14 4.71 5.48
N SER A 86 6.12 3.82 5.59
CA SER A 86 7.19 3.63 4.62
C SER A 86 6.93 2.39 3.77
N ARG A 87 6.51 2.59 2.52
CA ARG A 87 6.32 1.47 1.59
C ARG A 87 7.62 1.07 0.89
N GLY A 88 7.65 -0.16 0.38
CA GLY A 88 8.67 -0.57 -0.58
C GLY A 88 8.40 0.00 -1.98
N SER A 89 9.22 -0.44 -2.92
CA SER A 89 9.08 0.00 -4.31
C SER A 89 7.81 -0.55 -4.98
N VAL A 90 7.36 0.14 -6.03
CA VAL A 90 6.06 -0.08 -6.69
C VAL A 90 6.18 -0.76 -8.06
N SER A 91 7.41 -1.04 -8.54
CA SER A 91 7.65 -1.71 -9.83
C SER A 91 8.45 -3.03 -9.68
N PRO A 92 8.20 -4.01 -10.58
CA PRO A 92 9.07 -5.16 -10.79
C PRO A 92 10.44 -4.83 -11.41
N GLU A 93 10.77 -3.58 -11.72
CA GLU A 93 12.14 -3.18 -12.04
C GLU A 93 12.89 -2.71 -10.77
N ASP A 94 12.17 -2.21 -9.76
CA ASP A 94 12.72 -1.66 -8.52
C ASP A 94 13.03 -2.72 -7.45
N TRP A 95 12.50 -3.94 -7.55
CA TRP A 95 12.84 -5.02 -6.59
C TRP A 95 14.30 -5.47 -6.74
N ILE A 96 14.85 -5.38 -7.96
CA ILE A 96 16.26 -5.69 -8.23
C ILE A 96 17.16 -4.60 -7.66
N ASP A 97 16.76 -3.33 -7.76
CA ASP A 97 17.41 -2.24 -7.02
C ASP A 97 17.34 -2.47 -5.49
N ASN A 98 16.19 -2.91 -4.97
CA ASN A 98 16.09 -3.21 -3.54
C ASN A 98 16.98 -4.39 -3.13
N LEU A 99 17.00 -5.46 -3.92
CA LEU A 99 17.78 -6.67 -3.68
C LEU A 99 19.29 -6.38 -3.70
N PHE A 100 19.77 -5.65 -4.70
CA PHE A 100 21.18 -5.32 -4.83
C PHE A 100 21.57 -4.11 -3.98
N GLY A 101 20.87 -2.99 -4.08
CA GLY A 101 21.17 -1.77 -3.31
C GLY A 101 21.16 -2.00 -1.80
N VAL A 102 20.09 -2.59 -1.24
CA VAL A 102 20.04 -2.87 0.21
C VAL A 102 20.95 -4.03 0.58
N GLY A 103 20.93 -5.13 -0.19
CA GLY A 103 21.71 -6.33 0.08
C GLY A 103 23.22 -6.09 0.10
N VAL A 104 23.74 -5.26 -0.81
CA VAL A 104 25.18 -4.90 -0.87
C VAL A 104 25.50 -3.67 -0.01
N GLY A 105 24.49 -3.11 0.64
CA GLY A 105 24.62 -1.96 1.52
C GLY A 105 25.03 -0.69 0.80
N THR A 106 24.77 -0.54 -0.51
CA THR A 106 25.00 0.69 -1.30
C THR A 106 23.77 1.61 -1.36
N GLY A 107 22.57 1.08 -1.17
CA GLY A 107 21.29 1.80 -1.10
C GLY A 107 20.82 2.14 0.32
N GLY A 108 19.64 2.76 0.43
CA GLY A 108 18.91 2.96 1.70
C GLY A 108 19.32 4.18 2.55
N ALA A 109 20.61 4.52 2.63
CA ALA A 109 21.08 5.64 3.47
C ALA A 109 20.46 7.00 3.09
N GLN A 110 20.45 7.35 1.80
CA GLN A 110 19.84 8.60 1.32
C GLN A 110 18.33 8.62 1.54
N TYR A 111 17.67 7.46 1.46
CA TYR A 111 16.24 7.36 1.70
C TYR A 111 15.91 7.61 3.18
N ALA A 112 16.73 7.09 4.11
CA ALA A 112 16.60 7.41 5.53
C ALA A 112 16.74 8.92 5.78
N GLU A 113 17.77 9.57 5.20
CA GLU A 113 17.96 11.03 5.32
C GLU A 113 16.78 11.84 4.74
N ASN A 114 16.27 11.46 3.58
CA ASN A 114 15.12 12.14 2.96
C ASN A 114 13.84 11.95 3.79
N THR A 115 13.68 10.78 4.41
CA THR A 115 12.55 10.48 5.28
C THR A 115 12.60 11.31 6.57
N GLU A 116 13.78 11.47 7.17
CA GLU A 116 13.98 12.37 8.31
C GLU A 116 13.58 13.80 7.95
N ALA A 117 14.09 14.33 6.83
CA ALA A 117 13.76 15.68 6.36
C ALA A 117 12.25 15.86 6.12
N PHE A 118 11.59 14.85 5.55
CA PHE A 118 10.15 14.85 5.35
C PHE A 118 9.38 14.89 6.68
N LEU A 119 9.79 14.09 7.68
CA LEU A 119 9.12 14.08 8.98
C LEU A 119 9.34 15.38 9.76
N GLU A 120 10.51 16.03 9.62
CA GLU A 120 10.74 17.38 10.12
C GLU A 120 9.78 18.39 9.46
N GLU A 121 9.61 18.35 8.13
CA GLU A 121 8.66 19.21 7.41
C GLU A 121 7.21 18.97 7.86
N VAL A 122 6.81 17.71 8.07
CA VAL A 122 5.49 17.35 8.61
C VAL A 122 5.29 17.97 9.99
N GLY A 123 6.31 17.87 10.85
CA GLY A 123 6.33 18.46 12.18
C GLY A 123 6.12 19.97 12.16
N GLU A 124 6.89 20.67 11.33
CA GLU A 124 6.79 22.13 11.18
C GLU A 124 5.43 22.57 10.60
N LYS A 125 4.93 21.86 9.58
CA LYS A 125 3.68 22.21 8.89
C LYS A 125 2.45 22.03 9.77
N ASN A 126 2.47 21.04 10.66
CA ASN A 126 1.34 20.68 11.52
C ASN A 126 1.51 21.14 12.97
N ASN A 127 2.56 21.93 13.28
CA ASN A 127 2.90 22.40 14.63
C ASN A 127 2.95 21.26 15.67
N ILE A 128 3.56 20.14 15.30
CA ILE A 128 3.65 18.95 16.16
C ILE A 128 4.70 19.22 17.25
N ASP A 129 4.32 19.03 18.52
CA ASP A 129 5.24 19.14 19.67
C ASP A 129 6.24 17.97 19.66
N GLU A 130 7.45 18.20 20.19
CA GLU A 130 8.48 17.15 20.36
C GLU A 130 8.00 15.99 21.25
N GLU A 131 7.02 16.22 22.13
CA GLU A 131 6.44 15.18 22.99
C GLU A 131 5.42 14.26 22.28
N VAL A 132 4.95 14.65 21.09
CA VAL A 132 3.95 13.85 20.34
C VAL A 132 4.62 12.57 19.80
N PRO A 133 4.05 11.38 20.09
CA PRO A 133 4.62 10.13 19.63
C PRO A 133 4.50 10.00 18.10
N ILE A 134 5.60 9.60 17.48
CA ILE A 134 5.66 9.23 16.06
C ILE A 134 5.88 7.71 15.96
N TYR A 135 4.97 7.02 15.29
CA TYR A 135 5.03 5.60 15.01
C TYR A 135 5.40 5.35 13.56
N ALA A 136 6.14 4.27 13.29
CA ALA A 136 6.46 3.87 11.93
C ALA A 136 5.78 2.54 11.58
N LEU A 137 5.10 2.51 10.44
CA LEU A 137 4.66 1.29 9.77
C LEU A 137 5.49 1.11 8.51
N ALA A 138 5.97 -0.11 8.24
CA ALA A 138 6.78 -0.32 7.04
C ALA A 138 6.60 -1.69 6.40
N HIS A 139 6.79 -1.73 5.08
CA HIS A 139 6.77 -2.96 4.30
C HIS A 139 7.97 -3.01 3.35
N SER A 140 8.51 -4.22 3.09
CA SER A 140 9.55 -4.42 2.07
C SER A 140 10.82 -3.57 2.33
N LYS A 141 11.31 -2.80 1.35
CA LYS A 141 12.43 -1.83 1.51
C LYS A 141 12.18 -0.82 2.64
N GLY A 142 10.91 -0.49 2.92
CA GLY A 142 10.56 0.48 3.96
C GLY A 142 11.09 0.08 5.35
N HIS A 143 11.16 -1.23 5.66
CA HIS A 143 11.75 -1.71 6.91
C HIS A 143 13.19 -1.25 7.07
N ASN A 144 14.02 -1.42 6.02
CA ASN A 144 15.41 -1.02 6.04
C ASN A 144 15.56 0.48 6.32
N THR A 145 14.70 1.30 5.70
CA THR A 145 14.66 2.76 5.90
C THR A 145 14.32 3.13 7.35
N VAL A 146 13.16 2.69 7.86
CA VAL A 146 12.72 3.09 9.21
C VAL A 146 13.60 2.49 10.31
N SER A 147 14.12 1.28 10.09
CA SER A 147 15.08 0.66 11.02
C SER A 147 16.41 1.40 11.00
N ALA A 148 16.87 1.88 9.85
CA ALA A 148 18.09 2.69 9.80
C ALA A 148 17.97 3.94 10.67
N ILE A 149 16.88 4.68 10.50
CA ILE A 149 16.56 5.88 11.29
C ILE A 149 16.46 5.52 12.78
N GLN A 150 15.73 4.46 13.13
CA GLN A 150 15.54 4.05 14.52
C GLN A 150 16.86 3.68 15.20
N LEU A 151 17.71 2.92 14.51
CA LEU A 151 19.00 2.49 15.04
C LEU A 151 19.99 3.66 15.20
N ASN A 152 19.91 4.68 14.34
CA ASN A 152 20.76 5.86 14.48
C ASN A 152 20.24 6.79 15.59
N LYS A 153 18.97 7.17 15.51
CA LYS A 153 18.37 8.31 16.22
C LYS A 153 17.40 7.97 17.34
N SER A 154 16.89 6.73 17.38
CA SER A 154 15.74 6.37 18.22
C SER A 154 14.55 7.32 18.00
N TYR A 155 14.27 7.61 16.72
CA TYR A 155 13.31 8.63 16.29
C TYR A 155 11.85 8.25 16.57
N PHE A 156 11.51 6.98 16.38
CA PHE A 156 10.15 6.49 16.50
C PHE A 156 9.89 5.94 17.90
N SER A 157 8.66 6.12 18.38
CA SER A 157 8.16 5.52 19.61
C SER A 157 8.11 3.99 19.48
N GLU A 158 7.47 3.50 18.41
CA GLU A 158 7.47 2.09 18.00
C GLU A 158 7.59 2.00 16.47
N VAL A 159 8.20 0.92 16.00
CA VAL A 159 8.37 0.59 14.59
C VAL A 159 7.77 -0.77 14.33
N HIS A 160 6.68 -0.84 13.55
CA HIS A 160 6.06 -2.09 13.12
C HIS A 160 6.32 -2.32 11.65
N THR A 161 6.86 -3.50 11.33
CA THR A 161 7.31 -3.80 9.98
C THR A 161 6.85 -5.17 9.52
N PHE A 162 6.58 -5.27 8.24
CA PHE A 162 5.98 -6.43 7.63
C PHE A 162 6.82 -6.85 6.43
N ASN A 163 7.18 -8.14 6.32
CA ASN A 163 7.93 -8.66 5.16
C ASN A 163 9.11 -7.74 4.73
N GLY A 164 9.87 -7.26 5.72
CA GLY A 164 10.86 -6.20 5.53
C GLY A 164 12.24 -6.70 5.12
N ALA A 165 12.92 -5.96 4.23
CA ALA A 165 14.35 -6.12 3.95
C ALA A 165 15.16 -5.61 5.16
N GLN A 166 16.05 -6.44 5.72
CA GLN A 166 16.72 -6.15 6.99
C GLN A 166 17.74 -5.00 6.90
N ALA A 167 18.26 -4.60 8.06
CA ALA A 167 19.32 -3.60 8.12
C ALA A 167 20.64 -4.15 7.57
N ASN A 168 21.46 -3.28 6.97
CA ASN A 168 22.77 -3.62 6.44
C ASN A 168 23.86 -2.79 7.14
N ALA A 169 24.92 -3.46 7.63
CA ALA A 169 25.99 -2.81 8.40
C ALA A 169 26.82 -1.82 7.56
N ILE A 170 27.03 -2.11 6.27
CA ILE A 170 27.75 -1.22 5.34
C ILE A 170 26.94 0.05 5.08
N GLN A 171 25.63 -0.09 4.93
CA GLN A 171 24.72 1.05 4.87
C GLN A 171 24.79 1.88 6.16
N GLN A 172 24.76 1.23 7.33
CA GLN A 172 24.81 1.93 8.62
C GLN A 172 26.14 2.65 8.84
N ILE A 173 27.27 2.13 8.39
CA ILE A 173 28.56 2.85 8.41
C ILE A 173 28.48 4.18 7.66
N ARG A 174 27.67 4.25 6.59
CA ARG A 174 27.52 5.49 5.78
C ARG A 174 26.56 6.47 6.44
N TYR A 175 25.50 5.96 7.06
CA TYR A 175 24.42 6.76 7.65
C TYR A 175 24.66 7.17 9.12
N ASP A 176 25.08 6.23 9.97
CA ASP A 176 25.37 6.44 11.40
C ASP A 176 26.87 6.68 11.64
N ARG A 177 27.22 7.96 11.85
CA ARG A 177 28.60 8.39 12.11
C ARG A 177 29.20 7.84 13.39
N ASP A 178 28.39 7.55 14.41
CA ASP A 178 28.89 7.04 15.68
C ASP A 178 29.12 5.53 15.62
N PHE A 179 28.25 4.79 14.92
CA PHE A 179 28.50 3.40 14.57
C PHE A 179 29.76 3.25 13.71
N ARG A 180 29.93 4.08 12.67
CA ARG A 180 31.16 4.11 11.88
C ARG A 180 32.42 4.24 12.73
N ARG A 181 32.43 5.14 13.70
CA ARG A 181 33.55 5.31 14.63
C ARG A 181 33.72 4.13 15.57
N ALA A 182 32.64 3.46 15.94
CA ALA A 182 32.68 2.24 16.73
C ALA A 182 33.35 1.11 15.95
N VAL A 183 32.98 0.91 14.68
CA VAL A 183 33.61 -0.05 13.75
C VAL A 183 35.10 0.28 13.56
N GLU A 184 35.47 1.55 13.32
CA GLU A 184 36.88 1.97 13.20
C GLU A 184 37.71 1.57 14.42
N ARG A 185 37.14 1.68 15.63
CA ARG A 185 37.82 1.30 16.88
C ARG A 185 37.90 -0.21 17.06
N GLU A 186 36.82 -0.93 16.82
CA GLU A 186 36.75 -2.39 17.01
C GLU A 186 37.74 -3.11 16.11
N PHE A 187 37.75 -2.75 14.82
CA PHE A 187 38.59 -3.39 13.82
C PHE A 187 39.97 -2.72 13.64
N ASN A 188 40.32 -1.79 14.53
CA ASN A 188 41.60 -1.07 14.54
C ASN A 188 41.96 -0.43 13.18
N LEU A 189 40.96 0.20 12.55
CA LEU A 189 41.09 0.87 11.26
C LEU A 189 41.37 2.36 11.47
N SER A 190 42.41 2.89 10.83
CA SER A 190 42.77 4.31 10.96
C SER A 190 41.74 5.26 10.37
N ARG A 191 41.03 4.81 9.34
CA ARG A 191 39.87 5.47 8.72
C ARG A 191 39.12 4.48 7.85
N LEU A 192 37.80 4.42 7.99
CA LEU A 192 36.96 3.64 7.08
C LEU A 192 36.87 4.30 5.70
N ASN A 193 37.18 3.53 4.68
CA ASN A 193 36.91 3.73 3.26
C ASN A 193 36.38 2.41 2.67
N THR A 194 35.94 2.42 1.40
CA THR A 194 35.39 1.25 0.72
C THR A 194 36.27 0.01 0.85
N GLU A 195 37.56 0.11 0.51
CA GLU A 195 38.52 -1.01 0.59
C GLU A 195 38.68 -1.58 2.01
N SER A 196 38.76 -0.70 3.02
CA SER A 196 38.91 -1.13 4.41
C SER A 196 37.64 -1.76 4.99
N VAL A 197 36.44 -1.34 4.57
CA VAL A 197 35.18 -2.01 4.94
C VAL A 197 35.20 -3.44 4.44
N HIS A 198 35.62 -3.64 3.18
CA HIS A 198 35.68 -4.98 2.57
C HIS A 198 36.77 -5.88 3.15
N SER A 199 37.72 -5.33 3.91
CA SER A 199 38.72 -6.12 4.64
C SER A 199 38.19 -6.74 5.93
N ILE A 200 37.02 -6.30 6.42
CA ILE A 200 36.39 -6.86 7.61
C ILE A 200 35.59 -8.11 7.19
N PRO A 201 35.77 -9.27 7.85
CA PRO A 201 34.93 -10.43 7.61
C PRO A 201 33.45 -10.08 7.85
N ALA A 202 32.58 -10.36 6.87
CA ALA A 202 31.17 -9.96 6.92
C ALA A 202 30.47 -10.41 8.20
N ALA A 203 30.64 -11.68 8.58
CA ALA A 203 30.07 -12.25 9.80
C ALA A 203 30.54 -11.55 11.10
N GLU A 204 31.79 -11.05 11.14
CA GLU A 204 32.28 -10.29 12.30
C GLU A 204 31.64 -8.90 12.36
N LEU A 205 31.49 -8.24 11.20
CA LEU A 205 30.83 -6.94 11.10
C LEU A 205 29.34 -7.03 11.45
N GLU A 206 28.65 -8.07 10.99
CA GLU A 206 27.24 -8.36 11.31
C GLU A 206 27.03 -8.58 12.80
N ALA A 207 27.85 -9.44 13.41
CA ALA A 207 27.77 -9.70 14.85
C ALA A 207 28.01 -8.42 15.68
N PHE A 208 29.00 -7.62 15.28
CA PHE A 208 29.27 -6.33 15.92
C PHE A 208 28.11 -5.35 15.75
N ALA A 209 27.52 -5.26 14.54
CA ALA A 209 26.36 -4.41 14.30
C ALA A 209 25.17 -4.83 15.16
N GLN A 210 24.88 -6.13 15.22
CA GLN A 210 23.77 -6.67 16.01
C GLN A 210 23.95 -6.37 17.51
N GLU A 211 25.17 -6.55 18.05
CA GLU A 211 25.47 -6.23 19.45
C GLU A 211 25.39 -4.72 19.71
N TYR A 212 25.97 -3.89 18.84
CA TYR A 212 25.97 -2.43 18.97
C TYR A 212 24.54 -1.85 19.00
N TYR A 213 23.65 -2.44 18.20
CA TYR A 213 22.29 -1.94 18.01
C TYR A 213 21.22 -2.65 18.84
N ILE A 214 21.57 -3.65 19.66
CA ILE A 214 20.59 -4.50 20.35
C ILE A 214 19.57 -3.70 21.18
N ASP A 215 20.05 -2.72 21.96
CA ASP A 215 19.19 -1.89 22.82
C ASP A 215 18.38 -0.89 21.99
N LYS A 216 18.97 -0.34 20.91
CA LYS A 216 18.29 0.63 20.04
C LYS A 216 17.22 -0.02 19.15
N GLY A 217 17.33 -1.32 18.90
CA GLY A 217 16.37 -2.11 18.14
C GLY A 217 15.19 -2.64 18.95
N ALA A 218 15.15 -2.43 20.28
CA ALA A 218 14.15 -3.04 21.16
C ALA A 218 12.68 -2.71 20.80
N ASN A 219 12.44 -1.53 20.22
CA ASN A 219 11.12 -1.03 19.80
C ASN A 219 10.83 -1.30 18.31
N ILE A 220 11.59 -2.20 17.68
CA ILE A 220 11.33 -2.66 16.32
C ILE A 220 10.60 -3.99 16.43
N HIS A 221 9.39 -4.04 15.89
CA HIS A 221 8.54 -5.21 15.78
C HIS A 221 8.46 -5.65 14.32
N GLN A 222 8.71 -6.91 14.08
CA GLN A 222 8.74 -7.48 12.73
C GLN A 222 7.82 -8.67 12.63
N THR A 223 6.98 -8.67 11.60
CA THR A 223 6.13 -9.82 11.24
C THR A 223 6.44 -10.21 9.81
N ARG A 224 6.99 -11.41 9.62
CA ARG A 224 7.60 -11.81 8.33
C ARG A 224 7.18 -13.22 7.93
N SER A 225 7.07 -13.45 6.63
CA SER A 225 6.94 -14.80 6.08
C SER A 225 8.31 -15.40 5.76
N LYS A 226 8.55 -16.65 6.16
CA LYS A 226 9.71 -17.43 5.71
C LYS A 226 9.64 -17.81 4.23
N SER A 227 8.45 -17.71 3.63
CA SER A 227 8.23 -17.92 2.21
C SER A 227 8.55 -16.67 1.38
N ASP A 228 8.75 -15.51 2.02
CA ASP A 228 9.15 -14.27 1.37
C ASP A 228 10.60 -14.36 0.87
N PHE A 229 10.87 -13.86 -0.33
CA PHE A 229 12.23 -13.82 -0.87
C PHE A 229 13.16 -12.88 -0.09
N LEU A 230 12.64 -11.79 0.49
CA LEU A 230 13.41 -10.87 1.35
C LEU A 230 13.83 -11.52 2.66
N TYR A 231 13.19 -12.62 3.06
CA TYR A 231 13.66 -13.42 4.19
C TYR A 231 15.00 -14.11 3.87
N ALA A 232 15.27 -14.43 2.61
CA ALA A 232 16.56 -14.99 2.18
C ALA A 232 17.67 -13.96 2.04
N LEU A 233 17.33 -12.67 1.91
CA LEU A 233 18.33 -11.61 1.98
C LEU A 233 19.05 -11.56 3.32
N ASP A 234 18.46 -12.11 4.39
CA ASP A 234 19.12 -12.20 5.70
C ASP A 234 20.45 -12.97 5.64
N SER A 235 20.63 -13.83 4.63
CA SER A 235 21.88 -14.57 4.39
C SER A 235 22.93 -13.76 3.61
N PHE A 236 22.62 -12.55 3.15
CA PHE A 236 23.57 -11.74 2.39
C PHE A 236 24.62 -11.12 3.32
N PRO A 237 25.89 -11.03 2.89
CA PRO A 237 26.96 -10.40 3.65
C PRO A 237 26.63 -8.97 4.11
N GLY A 238 26.76 -8.73 5.42
CA GLY A 238 26.52 -7.45 6.07
C GLY A 238 25.08 -7.23 6.53
N MET A 239 24.15 -8.15 6.24
CA MET A 239 22.76 -8.05 6.70
C MET A 239 22.64 -8.49 8.16
N PHE A 240 21.85 -7.78 8.95
CA PHE A 240 21.64 -8.12 10.35
C PHE A 240 20.21 -7.84 10.80
N VAL A 241 19.72 -8.69 11.70
CA VAL A 241 18.36 -8.66 12.24
C VAL A 241 18.37 -8.07 13.64
N VAL A 242 17.48 -7.11 13.90
CA VAL A 242 17.29 -6.46 15.21
C VAL A 242 15.82 -6.40 15.61
N GLY A 243 15.55 -6.30 16.90
CA GLY A 243 14.20 -6.18 17.44
C GLY A 243 13.46 -7.51 17.58
N ASN A 244 12.16 -7.42 17.73
CA ASN A 244 11.25 -8.53 18.04
C ASN A 244 10.69 -9.12 16.74
N VAL A 245 11.05 -10.37 16.42
CA VAL A 245 10.68 -11.00 15.15
C VAL A 245 9.68 -12.14 15.35
N ALA A 246 8.50 -12.00 14.74
CA ALA A 246 7.52 -13.04 14.52
C ALA A 246 7.64 -13.56 13.09
N THR A 247 7.66 -14.89 12.93
CA THR A 247 7.80 -15.52 11.61
C THR A 247 6.67 -16.50 11.34
N TYR A 248 6.15 -16.44 10.12
CA TYR A 248 5.05 -17.27 9.62
C TYR A 248 5.46 -17.98 8.33
N ARG A 249 4.60 -18.84 7.79
CA ARG A 249 4.86 -19.54 6.53
C ARG A 249 3.63 -19.41 5.63
N THR A 250 3.63 -18.41 4.75
CA THR A 250 2.51 -18.13 3.84
C THR A 250 2.40 -19.12 2.68
N ASN A 251 3.46 -19.89 2.40
CA ASN A 251 3.42 -21.02 1.47
C ASN A 251 3.99 -22.27 2.14
N HIS A 252 3.14 -23.28 2.36
CA HIS A 252 3.53 -24.54 2.99
C HIS A 252 4.15 -25.57 2.04
N GLU A 253 4.04 -25.37 0.73
CA GLU A 253 4.58 -26.27 -0.30
C GLU A 253 6.01 -25.88 -0.71
N ASN A 254 6.30 -24.58 -0.78
CA ASN A 254 7.61 -24.03 -1.11
C ASN A 254 8.50 -23.92 0.15
N LYS A 255 9.76 -24.37 0.08
CA LYS A 255 10.74 -24.25 1.18
C LYS A 255 11.28 -22.84 1.39
N GLY A 256 10.99 -21.90 0.49
CA GLY A 256 11.46 -20.53 0.51
C GLY A 256 12.84 -20.37 -0.13
N PHE A 257 13.24 -19.12 -0.36
CA PHE A 257 14.49 -18.75 -1.05
C PHE A 257 15.74 -18.87 -0.15
N VAL A 258 15.57 -19.10 1.16
CA VAL A 258 16.67 -19.09 2.15
C VAL A 258 17.68 -20.21 1.91
N GLU A 259 17.19 -21.45 1.76
CA GLU A 259 18.05 -22.63 1.53
C GLU A 259 18.94 -22.42 0.29
N ALA A 260 18.40 -21.74 -0.73
CA ALA A 260 19.11 -21.42 -1.97
C ALA A 260 20.31 -20.49 -1.78
N VAL A 261 20.14 -19.46 -0.94
CA VAL A 261 21.19 -18.46 -0.68
C VAL A 261 22.21 -19.02 0.31
N GLU A 262 21.76 -19.73 1.35
CA GLU A 262 22.64 -20.38 2.34
C GLU A 262 23.55 -21.45 1.72
N ALA A 263 23.14 -22.07 0.61
CA ALA A 263 23.95 -23.04 -0.13
C ALA A 263 25.19 -22.41 -0.81
N ILE A 264 25.22 -21.08 -0.97
CA ILE A 264 26.31 -20.35 -1.61
C ILE A 264 27.37 -19.99 -0.55
N PRO A 265 28.67 -20.29 -0.78
CA PRO A 265 29.73 -19.81 0.09
C PRO A 265 29.72 -18.28 0.23
N GLN A 266 29.76 -17.78 1.47
CA GLN A 266 29.69 -16.34 1.79
C GLN A 266 30.70 -15.49 1.01
N GLU A 267 31.94 -15.95 0.84
CA GLU A 267 32.98 -15.25 0.08
C GLU A 267 32.62 -15.12 -1.41
N GLU A 268 32.02 -16.16 -2.00
CA GLU A 268 31.58 -16.15 -3.40
C GLU A 268 30.35 -15.27 -3.60
N LEU A 269 29.39 -15.33 -2.67
CA LEU A 269 28.21 -14.47 -2.66
C LEU A 269 28.64 -13.00 -2.53
N GLN A 270 29.57 -12.70 -1.63
CA GLN A 270 30.12 -11.35 -1.47
C GLN A 270 30.81 -10.85 -2.73
N ALA A 271 31.61 -11.69 -3.39
CA ALA A 271 32.27 -11.33 -4.64
C ALA A 271 31.26 -11.02 -5.76
N LEU A 272 30.22 -11.86 -5.90
CA LEU A 272 29.13 -11.63 -6.85
C LEU A 272 28.38 -10.33 -6.56
N LEU A 273 28.05 -10.09 -5.30
CA LEU A 273 27.34 -8.89 -4.86
C LEU A 273 28.18 -7.62 -5.06
N HIS A 274 29.46 -7.63 -4.72
CA HIS A 274 30.36 -6.51 -4.99
C HIS A 274 30.47 -6.22 -6.49
N PHE A 275 30.53 -7.26 -7.32
CA PHE A 275 30.51 -7.09 -8.76
C PHE A 275 29.21 -6.41 -9.22
N LEU A 276 28.05 -6.80 -8.68
CA LEU A 276 26.75 -6.26 -9.10
C LEU A 276 26.42 -4.89 -8.48
N ALA A 277 27.06 -4.51 -7.38
CA ALA A 277 26.75 -3.32 -6.60
C ALA A 277 26.77 -1.98 -7.38
N PRO A 278 27.73 -1.71 -8.29
CA PRO A 278 27.73 -0.49 -9.11
C PRO A 278 26.59 -0.47 -10.13
N TYR A 279 26.09 -1.65 -10.50
CA TYR A 279 25.17 -1.84 -11.63
C TYR A 279 23.70 -1.92 -11.22
N GLY A 280 23.38 -1.94 -9.92
CA GLY A 280 21.99 -1.94 -9.42
C GLY A 280 21.17 -0.75 -9.94
N ASN A 281 21.74 0.46 -9.88
CA ASN A 281 21.09 1.69 -10.37
C ASN A 281 20.91 1.67 -11.89
N VAL A 282 21.91 1.18 -12.65
CA VAL A 282 21.87 1.13 -14.11
C VAL A 282 20.89 0.07 -14.61
N TYR A 283 20.75 -1.04 -13.89
CA TYR A 283 19.75 -2.06 -14.19
C TYR A 283 18.33 -1.50 -14.14
N GLY A 284 18.01 -0.70 -13.12
CA GLY A 284 16.67 -0.11 -12.97
C GLY A 284 16.28 0.82 -14.13
N GLU A 285 17.23 1.54 -14.71
CA GLU A 285 16.97 2.51 -15.78
C GLU A 285 17.12 1.91 -17.20
N GLU A 286 18.09 1.02 -17.40
CA GLU A 286 18.55 0.57 -18.71
C GLU A 286 18.58 -0.96 -18.88
N GLY A 287 18.16 -1.69 -17.85
CA GLY A 287 18.17 -3.16 -17.81
C GLY A 287 19.57 -3.74 -17.90
N VAL A 288 19.65 -5.06 -18.15
CA VAL A 288 20.94 -5.77 -18.28
C VAL A 288 21.84 -5.19 -19.38
N ALA A 289 21.28 -4.59 -20.43
CA ALA A 289 22.07 -3.97 -21.49
C ALA A 289 22.88 -2.77 -20.97
N GLY A 290 22.26 -1.88 -20.18
CA GLY A 290 22.96 -0.77 -19.54
C GLY A 290 23.95 -1.24 -18.48
N VAL A 291 23.59 -2.25 -17.68
CA VAL A 291 24.53 -2.89 -16.73
C VAL A 291 25.79 -3.35 -17.44
N MET A 292 25.65 -3.97 -18.60
CA MET A 292 26.79 -4.43 -19.38
C MET A 292 27.62 -3.26 -19.92
N GLU A 293 26.99 -2.19 -20.43
CA GLU A 293 27.68 -0.99 -20.92
C GLU A 293 28.48 -0.31 -19.81
N GLU A 294 27.87 -0.11 -18.64
CA GLU A 294 28.54 0.47 -17.46
C GLU A 294 29.66 -0.45 -16.96
N ALA A 295 29.42 -1.76 -16.88
CA ALA A 295 30.43 -2.72 -16.46
C ALA A 295 31.66 -2.73 -17.36
N PHE A 296 31.48 -2.55 -18.68
CA PHE A 296 32.60 -2.38 -19.60
C PHE A 296 33.33 -1.05 -19.39
N GLY A 297 32.61 0.04 -19.13
CA GLY A 297 33.18 1.34 -18.80
C GLY A 297 34.04 1.31 -17.55
N ASP A 298 33.50 0.73 -16.47
CA ASP A 298 34.17 0.59 -15.18
C ASP A 298 35.38 -0.34 -15.25
N ALA A 299 35.26 -1.48 -15.92
CA ALA A 299 36.39 -2.39 -16.13
C ALA A 299 37.55 -1.67 -16.85
N LEU A 300 37.23 -0.93 -17.92
CA LEU A 300 38.22 -0.17 -18.68
C LEU A 300 38.91 0.91 -17.81
N ALA A 301 38.14 1.60 -16.96
CA ALA A 301 38.66 2.62 -16.05
C ALA A 301 39.52 2.00 -14.93
N TYR A 302 39.04 0.94 -14.29
CA TYR A 302 39.72 0.27 -13.19
C TYR A 302 41.09 -0.27 -13.60
N TYR A 303 41.19 -1.02 -14.71
CA TYR A 303 42.47 -1.59 -15.14
C TYR A 303 43.44 -0.55 -15.71
N LYS A 304 42.92 0.55 -16.26
CA LYS A 304 43.76 1.71 -16.62
C LYS A 304 44.45 2.28 -15.38
N ASP A 305 43.75 2.32 -14.25
CA ASP A 305 44.24 2.91 -13.01
C ASP A 305 44.96 1.88 -12.10
N HIS A 306 44.71 0.57 -12.31
CA HIS A 306 45.25 -0.56 -11.53
C HIS A 306 45.81 -1.67 -12.45
N PRO A 307 46.94 -1.43 -13.14
CA PRO A 307 47.48 -2.36 -14.13
C PRO A 307 47.94 -3.72 -13.57
N ASN A 308 48.03 -3.87 -12.24
CA ASN A 308 48.50 -5.10 -11.58
C ASN A 308 47.40 -5.80 -10.75
N ALA A 309 46.12 -5.43 -10.93
CA ALA A 309 45.02 -6.05 -10.20
C ALA A 309 44.80 -7.50 -10.67
N GLU A 310 44.50 -8.42 -9.75
CA GLU A 310 44.17 -9.80 -10.11
C GLU A 310 42.85 -9.86 -10.90
N PRO A 311 42.75 -10.72 -11.93
CA PRO A 311 41.53 -10.87 -12.70
C PRO A 311 40.39 -11.45 -11.83
N LEU A 312 39.16 -11.04 -12.13
CA LEU A 312 37.95 -11.56 -11.51
C LEU A 312 37.85 -13.09 -11.67
N ASP A 313 37.48 -13.80 -10.59
CA ASP A 313 37.24 -15.24 -10.65
C ASP A 313 35.85 -15.55 -11.24
N ILE A 314 35.80 -15.53 -12.57
CA ILE A 314 34.61 -15.88 -13.35
C ILE A 314 34.20 -17.35 -13.12
N GLY A 315 35.15 -18.22 -12.77
CA GLY A 315 34.87 -19.62 -12.45
C GLY A 315 34.05 -19.77 -11.18
N ALA A 316 34.41 -19.04 -10.13
CA ALA A 316 33.63 -18.95 -8.90
C ALA A 316 32.22 -18.42 -9.19
N MET A 317 32.10 -17.26 -9.87
CA MET A 317 30.79 -16.67 -10.19
C MET A 317 29.86 -17.63 -10.97
N LYS A 318 30.41 -18.39 -11.92
CA LYS A 318 29.63 -19.38 -12.68
C LYS A 318 29.14 -20.54 -11.82
N THR A 319 29.89 -20.89 -10.79
CA THR A 319 29.52 -21.93 -9.82
C THR A 319 28.43 -21.40 -8.90
N THR A 320 28.63 -20.20 -8.35
CA THR A 320 27.67 -19.50 -7.50
C THR A 320 26.30 -19.35 -8.16
N VAL A 321 26.27 -18.82 -9.38
CA VAL A 321 25.01 -18.62 -10.12
C VAL A 321 24.35 -19.96 -10.49
N ALA A 322 25.14 -21.00 -10.74
CA ALA A 322 24.59 -22.34 -11.00
C ALA A 322 23.90 -22.93 -9.78
N VAL A 323 24.50 -22.80 -8.59
CA VAL A 323 23.90 -23.23 -7.32
C VAL A 323 22.61 -22.45 -7.08
N LEU A 324 22.65 -21.12 -7.18
CA LEU A 324 21.48 -20.26 -7.00
C LEU A 324 20.31 -20.69 -7.90
N VAL A 325 20.57 -20.95 -9.18
CA VAL A 325 19.50 -21.31 -10.13
C VAL A 325 18.96 -22.73 -9.90
N ASP A 326 19.81 -23.69 -9.52
CA ASP A 326 19.34 -25.04 -9.20
C ASP A 326 18.39 -24.98 -7.99
N GLU A 327 18.78 -24.25 -6.96
CA GLU A 327 17.99 -24.09 -5.73
C GLU A 327 16.70 -23.29 -5.95
N LEU A 328 16.71 -22.29 -6.85
CA LEU A 328 15.49 -21.62 -7.31
C LEU A 328 14.50 -22.58 -7.96
N GLY A 329 15.01 -23.57 -8.70
CA GLY A 329 14.21 -24.65 -9.26
C GLY A 329 13.66 -25.59 -8.18
N GLU A 330 14.49 -25.98 -7.20
CA GLU A 330 14.07 -26.84 -6.09
C GLU A 330 13.02 -26.18 -5.19
N ALA A 331 13.15 -24.86 -4.98
CA ALA A 331 12.17 -24.04 -4.28
C ALA A 331 10.93 -23.75 -5.14
N GLY A 332 10.86 -24.17 -6.41
CA GLY A 332 9.65 -24.01 -7.23
C GLY A 332 9.38 -22.59 -7.72
N TYR A 333 10.36 -21.69 -7.67
CA TYR A 333 10.29 -20.38 -8.35
C TYR A 333 10.52 -20.51 -9.85
N LEU A 334 11.10 -21.62 -10.29
CA LEU A 334 11.35 -21.96 -11.68
C LEU A 334 10.86 -23.38 -11.97
N SER A 335 10.31 -23.57 -13.17
CA SER A 335 10.16 -24.93 -13.68
C SER A 335 11.54 -25.56 -13.92
N GLU A 336 11.62 -26.89 -13.91
CA GLU A 336 12.88 -27.61 -14.19
C GLU A 336 13.46 -27.23 -15.57
N GLU A 337 12.59 -26.89 -16.53
CA GLU A 337 13.00 -26.41 -17.85
C GLU A 337 13.56 -24.99 -17.80
N ASP A 338 12.91 -24.08 -17.08
CA ASP A 338 13.32 -22.69 -16.96
C ASP A 338 14.62 -22.55 -16.15
N ALA A 339 14.79 -23.34 -15.08
CA ALA A 339 16.02 -23.38 -14.30
C ALA A 339 17.22 -23.81 -15.17
N ARG A 340 17.06 -24.87 -15.98
CA ARG A 340 18.11 -25.30 -16.93
C ARG A 340 18.47 -24.21 -17.94
N GLN A 341 17.46 -23.53 -18.49
CA GLN A 341 17.69 -22.46 -19.46
C GLN A 341 18.41 -21.28 -18.78
N LEU A 342 17.91 -20.81 -17.65
CA LEU A 342 18.47 -19.66 -16.92
C LEU A 342 19.94 -19.91 -16.56
N LYS A 343 20.23 -21.09 -15.99
CA LYS A 343 21.59 -21.50 -15.62
C LYS A 343 22.52 -21.49 -16.83
N TRP A 344 22.10 -22.08 -17.95
CA TRP A 344 22.91 -22.11 -19.16
C TRP A 344 23.18 -20.71 -19.72
N HIS A 345 22.14 -19.86 -19.79
CA HIS A 345 22.28 -18.52 -20.32
C HIS A 345 23.19 -17.65 -19.43
N LEU A 346 23.03 -17.69 -18.11
CA LEU A 346 23.87 -16.94 -17.17
C LEU A 346 25.33 -17.40 -17.22
N GLN A 347 25.59 -18.71 -17.24
CA GLN A 347 26.97 -19.23 -17.33
C GLN A 347 27.64 -18.86 -18.65
N MET A 348 26.89 -18.82 -19.75
CA MET A 348 27.40 -18.37 -21.04
C MET A 348 27.71 -16.88 -21.03
N VAL A 349 26.80 -16.05 -20.49
CA VAL A 349 27.06 -14.60 -20.32
C VAL A 349 28.33 -14.38 -19.49
N LEU A 350 28.46 -15.02 -18.33
CA LEU A 350 29.67 -14.91 -17.49
C LEU A 350 30.94 -15.36 -18.22
N THR A 351 30.86 -16.40 -19.06
CA THR A 351 32.02 -16.86 -19.85
C THR A 351 32.46 -15.79 -20.86
N GLU A 352 31.50 -15.17 -21.55
CA GLU A 352 31.75 -14.13 -22.54
C GLU A 352 32.27 -12.85 -21.87
N VAL A 353 31.71 -12.49 -20.71
CA VAL A 353 32.21 -11.42 -19.84
C VAL A 353 33.66 -11.70 -19.44
N GLY A 354 33.96 -12.92 -18.96
CA GLY A 354 35.32 -13.31 -18.60
C GLY A 354 36.31 -13.19 -19.74
N ALA A 355 35.93 -13.59 -20.96
CA ALA A 355 36.79 -13.44 -22.14
C ALA A 355 37.09 -11.97 -22.49
N ILE A 356 36.13 -11.06 -22.25
CA ILE A 356 36.36 -9.62 -22.41
C ILE A 356 37.31 -9.12 -21.33
N TYR A 357 37.07 -9.50 -20.07
CA TYR A 357 37.92 -9.14 -18.93
C TYR A 357 39.36 -9.62 -19.10
N GLU A 358 39.59 -10.89 -19.41
CA GLU A 358 40.91 -11.46 -19.68
C GLU A 358 41.61 -10.71 -20.80
N ARG A 359 40.90 -10.39 -21.89
CA ARG A 359 41.49 -9.68 -23.02
C ARG A 359 41.90 -8.24 -22.68
N ILE A 360 41.10 -7.54 -21.87
CA ILE A 360 41.42 -6.20 -21.38
C ILE A 360 42.63 -6.27 -20.43
N HIS A 361 42.68 -7.30 -19.57
CA HIS A 361 43.74 -7.53 -18.59
C HIS A 361 45.08 -7.94 -19.23
N GLU A 362 45.10 -8.94 -20.12
CA GLU A 362 46.29 -9.39 -20.86
C GLU A 362 46.84 -8.35 -21.84
N GLY A 363 46.05 -7.32 -22.15
CA GLY A 363 46.33 -6.28 -23.13
C GLY A 363 47.12 -5.07 -22.62
N GLU A 364 47.96 -5.19 -21.58
CA GLU A 364 48.75 -4.08 -21.00
C GLU A 364 49.35 -3.13 -22.07
N GLY A 365 48.66 -2.02 -22.35
CA GLY A 365 49.06 -1.10 -23.42
C GLY A 365 48.10 0.07 -23.60
N LEU A 366 48.47 1.22 -23.02
CA LEU A 366 47.80 2.53 -23.11
C LEU A 366 47.82 3.16 -24.53
N SER A 367 47.57 2.38 -25.59
CA SER A 367 47.43 2.92 -26.95
C SER A 367 45.96 3.04 -27.34
N ILE A 368 45.57 4.23 -27.81
CA ILE A 368 44.20 4.53 -28.27
C ILE A 368 43.72 3.51 -29.32
N GLY A 369 44.62 3.00 -30.17
CA GLY A 369 44.29 1.99 -31.17
C GLY A 369 43.86 0.65 -30.56
N ARG A 370 44.51 0.21 -29.48
CA ARG A 370 44.18 -1.03 -28.78
C ARG A 370 42.84 -0.92 -28.05
N MET A 371 42.57 0.23 -27.42
CA MET A 371 41.28 0.51 -26.79
C MET A 371 40.11 0.39 -27.78
N ILE A 372 40.29 0.86 -29.02
CA ILE A 372 39.28 0.74 -30.08
C ILE A 372 39.08 -0.73 -30.49
N GLU A 373 40.15 -1.52 -30.62
CA GLU A 373 40.06 -2.94 -30.99
C GLU A 373 39.34 -3.77 -29.93
N ASP A 374 39.60 -3.50 -28.65
CA ASP A 374 39.00 -4.23 -27.53
C ASP A 374 37.55 -3.81 -27.32
N GLY A 375 37.22 -2.52 -27.49
CA GLY A 375 35.83 -2.04 -27.53
C GLY A 375 35.03 -2.63 -28.70
N LEU A 376 35.63 -2.75 -29.90
CA LEU A 376 34.98 -3.41 -31.05
C LEU A 376 34.75 -4.91 -30.80
N PHE A 377 35.70 -5.57 -30.14
CA PHE A 377 35.53 -6.97 -29.76
C PHE A 377 34.39 -7.16 -28.76
N ALA A 378 34.36 -6.37 -27.69
CA ALA A 378 33.29 -6.41 -26.70
C ALA A 378 31.92 -6.13 -27.33
N GLY A 379 31.81 -5.08 -28.16
CA GLY A 379 30.58 -4.75 -28.87
C GLY A 379 30.11 -5.85 -29.84
N LEU A 380 31.04 -6.52 -30.53
CA LEU A 380 30.72 -7.65 -31.41
C LEU A 380 30.28 -8.89 -30.63
N LEU A 381 30.97 -9.21 -29.52
CA LEU A 381 30.64 -10.32 -28.64
C LEU A 381 29.25 -10.13 -28.03
N TYR A 382 28.97 -8.90 -27.57
CA TYR A 382 27.66 -8.51 -27.07
C TYR A 382 26.57 -8.74 -28.14
N LYS A 383 26.74 -8.17 -29.33
CA LYS A 383 25.73 -8.22 -30.40
C LYS A 383 25.50 -9.63 -30.95
N LEU A 384 26.55 -10.46 -31.04
CA LEU A 384 26.45 -11.79 -31.64
C LEU A 384 26.10 -12.91 -30.65
N SER A 385 26.46 -12.76 -29.38
CA SER A 385 26.34 -13.84 -28.39
C SER A 385 25.52 -13.46 -27.16
N MET A 386 25.63 -12.24 -26.64
CA MET A 386 25.06 -11.91 -25.33
C MET A 386 23.66 -11.31 -25.40
N GLU A 387 23.36 -10.49 -26.40
CA GLU A 387 22.09 -9.75 -26.50
C GLU A 387 20.84 -10.66 -26.40
N ASP A 388 20.77 -11.71 -27.22
CA ASP A 388 19.64 -12.66 -27.20
C ASP A 388 19.59 -13.47 -25.88
N ARG A 389 20.76 -13.77 -25.29
CA ARG A 389 20.85 -14.49 -24.03
C ARG A 389 20.34 -13.63 -22.89
N ILE A 390 20.74 -12.36 -22.87
CA ILE A 390 20.29 -11.34 -21.93
C ILE A 390 18.78 -11.16 -22.03
N ALA A 391 18.23 -11.05 -23.24
CA ALA A 391 16.78 -10.97 -23.43
C ALA A 391 16.05 -12.21 -22.87
N THR A 392 16.64 -13.39 -23.02
CA THR A 392 16.09 -14.64 -22.47
C THR A 392 16.18 -14.66 -20.94
N ILE A 393 17.32 -14.25 -20.38
CA ILE A 393 17.54 -14.11 -18.93
C ILE A 393 16.50 -13.18 -18.33
N ASN A 394 16.28 -11.99 -18.94
CA ASN A 394 15.27 -11.04 -18.47
C ASN A 394 13.88 -11.67 -18.41
N LYS A 395 13.47 -12.36 -19.48
CA LYS A 395 12.17 -13.04 -19.52
C LYS A 395 12.02 -14.12 -18.44
N LEU A 396 13.10 -14.84 -18.12
CA LEU A 396 13.09 -15.86 -17.06
C LEU A 396 13.05 -15.22 -15.67
N PHE A 397 13.77 -14.10 -15.47
CA PHE A 397 13.68 -13.30 -14.24
C PHE A 397 12.30 -12.68 -14.03
N ASP A 398 11.60 -12.26 -15.09
CA ASP A 398 10.20 -11.80 -14.97
C ASP A 398 9.28 -12.89 -14.40
N GLY A 399 9.55 -14.16 -14.69
CA GLY A 399 8.82 -15.30 -14.12
C GLY A 399 9.09 -15.47 -12.63
N ILE A 400 10.36 -15.39 -12.22
CA ILE A 400 10.79 -15.43 -10.82
C ILE A 400 10.20 -14.25 -10.04
N ALA A 401 10.25 -13.04 -10.61
CA ALA A 401 9.74 -11.82 -9.99
C ALA A 401 8.25 -11.93 -9.66
N LYS A 402 7.45 -12.50 -10.56
CA LYS A 402 6.01 -12.75 -10.31
C LYS A 402 5.77 -13.74 -9.17
N ALA A 403 6.52 -14.84 -9.14
CA ALA A 403 6.43 -15.81 -8.04
C ALA A 403 6.89 -15.21 -6.71
N ALA A 404 7.91 -14.34 -6.72
CA ALA A 404 8.38 -13.62 -5.56
C ALA A 404 7.34 -12.59 -5.06
N GLU A 405 6.68 -11.86 -5.96
CA GLU A 405 5.62 -10.89 -5.65
C GLU A 405 4.44 -11.54 -4.92
N GLU A 406 4.00 -12.73 -5.36
CA GLU A 406 2.92 -13.49 -4.72
C GLU A 406 3.24 -13.83 -3.26
N HIS A 407 4.48 -14.24 -2.96
CA HIS A 407 4.91 -14.59 -1.60
C HIS A 407 5.30 -13.39 -0.73
N HIS A 408 5.66 -12.28 -1.36
CA HIS A 408 5.98 -11.01 -0.69
C HIS A 408 4.72 -10.24 -0.23
N SER A 409 3.56 -10.55 -0.81
CA SER A 409 2.28 -9.88 -0.54
C SER A 409 1.90 -9.85 0.95
N LEU A 410 1.52 -8.66 1.44
CA LEU A 410 0.89 -8.48 2.75
C LEU A 410 -0.44 -9.22 2.88
N GLU A 411 -1.18 -9.40 1.77
CA GLU A 411 -2.43 -10.15 1.79
C GLU A 411 -2.20 -11.62 2.18
N ALA A 412 -1.14 -12.23 1.65
CA ALA A 412 -0.78 -13.60 2.01
C ALA A 412 -0.39 -13.71 3.49
N LEU A 413 0.37 -12.72 4.01
CA LEU A 413 0.78 -12.67 5.41
C LEU A 413 -0.43 -12.47 6.35
N MET A 414 -1.32 -11.53 6.04
CA MET A 414 -2.54 -11.30 6.82
C MET A 414 -3.43 -12.56 6.85
N ASN A 415 -3.57 -13.26 5.72
CA ASN A 415 -4.37 -14.48 5.63
C ASN A 415 -3.78 -15.67 6.40
N GLU A 416 -2.46 -15.72 6.58
CA GLU A 416 -1.79 -16.74 7.40
C GLU A 416 -1.96 -16.46 8.91
N ILE A 417 -2.07 -15.19 9.30
CA ILE A 417 -2.13 -14.77 10.70
C ILE A 417 -3.57 -14.69 11.21
N ALA A 418 -4.51 -14.30 10.35
CA ALA A 418 -5.88 -14.02 10.76
C ALA A 418 -6.68 -15.29 11.08
N GLU A 419 -7.40 -15.27 12.21
CA GLU A 419 -8.33 -16.33 12.60
C GLU A 419 -9.77 -15.88 12.34
N GLY A 420 -10.57 -16.72 11.65
CA GLY A 420 -11.98 -16.42 11.33
C GLY A 420 -12.18 -15.29 10.32
N LYS A 421 -11.09 -14.72 9.80
CA LYS A 421 -11.07 -13.65 8.81
C LYS A 421 -10.17 -14.02 7.65
N SER A 422 -10.47 -13.47 6.48
CA SER A 422 -9.53 -13.46 5.36
C SER A 422 -9.67 -12.19 4.54
N TYR A 423 -8.66 -11.89 3.74
CA TYR A 423 -8.49 -10.67 3.00
C TYR A 423 -8.32 -10.99 1.53
N GLN A 424 -9.03 -10.25 0.69
CA GLN A 424 -8.90 -10.37 -0.75
C GLN A 424 -9.10 -9.03 -1.43
N ASN A 425 -8.10 -8.56 -2.17
CA ASN A 425 -8.08 -7.27 -2.86
C ASN A 425 -8.32 -6.06 -1.94
N GLY A 426 -8.07 -6.21 -0.62
CA GLY A 426 -8.32 -5.20 0.41
C GLY A 426 -9.68 -5.30 1.11
N ASP A 427 -10.61 -6.11 0.60
CA ASP A 427 -11.88 -6.40 1.28
C ASP A 427 -11.67 -7.42 2.41
N LEU A 428 -12.39 -7.25 3.52
CA LEU A 428 -12.46 -8.20 4.63
C LEU A 428 -13.58 -9.23 4.40
N TYR A 429 -13.23 -10.49 4.59
CA TYR A 429 -14.15 -11.63 4.60
C TYR A 429 -14.20 -12.23 6.00
N LEU A 430 -15.40 -12.60 6.45
CA LEU A 430 -15.60 -13.38 7.66
C LEU A 430 -15.87 -14.83 7.28
N GLU A 431 -15.24 -15.73 8.02
CA GLU A 431 -15.33 -17.18 7.84
C GLU A 431 -16.05 -17.79 9.03
N GLY A 432 -17.10 -18.56 8.76
CA GLY A 432 -17.91 -19.21 9.78
C GLY A 432 -18.41 -20.56 9.33
N SER A 433 -19.16 -21.25 10.19
CA SER A 433 -19.80 -22.51 9.83
C SER A 433 -21.26 -22.52 10.26
N ALA A 434 -22.14 -23.00 9.38
CA ALA A 434 -23.54 -23.23 9.73
C ALA A 434 -24.01 -24.57 9.18
N GLY A 435 -24.53 -25.43 10.04
CA GLY A 435 -25.04 -26.75 9.63
C GLY A 435 -23.98 -27.73 9.11
N GLY A 436 -22.69 -27.44 9.29
CA GLY A 436 -21.57 -28.23 8.78
C GLY A 436 -20.99 -27.74 7.46
N ASP A 437 -21.59 -26.73 6.82
CA ASP A 437 -21.05 -26.06 5.64
C ASP A 437 -20.26 -24.82 6.07
N GLU A 438 -19.11 -24.60 5.42
CA GLU A 438 -18.32 -23.36 5.57
C GLU A 438 -19.01 -22.21 4.84
N ILE A 439 -19.09 -21.08 5.52
CA ILE A 439 -19.66 -19.83 5.01
C ILE A 439 -18.57 -18.78 4.97
N LYS A 440 -18.43 -18.14 3.82
CA LYS A 440 -17.52 -17.00 3.61
C LYS A 440 -18.31 -15.78 3.18
N LEU A 441 -18.34 -14.75 4.01
CA LEU A 441 -19.08 -13.51 3.79
C LEU A 441 -18.09 -12.37 3.49
N ASN A 442 -18.23 -11.67 2.35
CA ASN A 442 -17.51 -10.41 2.13
C ASN A 442 -18.16 -9.31 2.98
N LEU A 443 -17.58 -9.04 4.15
CA LEU A 443 -18.11 -8.07 5.10
C LEU A 443 -18.05 -6.66 4.52
N SER A 444 -16.94 -6.30 3.87
CA SER A 444 -16.76 -4.97 3.28
C SER A 444 -17.89 -4.64 2.29
N LYS A 445 -18.18 -5.52 1.34
CA LYS A 445 -19.26 -5.31 0.38
C LYS A 445 -20.65 -5.36 1.01
N THR A 446 -20.82 -6.09 2.11
CA THR A 446 -22.08 -6.15 2.85
C THR A 446 -22.38 -4.82 3.54
N LEU A 447 -21.37 -4.23 4.17
CA LEU A 447 -21.46 -2.89 4.76
C LEU A 447 -21.73 -1.83 3.70
N ASP A 448 -21.01 -1.86 2.55
CA ASP A 448 -21.23 -0.92 1.44
C ASP A 448 -22.66 -1.01 0.90
N ALA A 449 -23.18 -2.22 0.73
CA ALA A 449 -24.54 -2.45 0.26
C ALA A 449 -25.58 -1.92 1.28
N TYR A 450 -25.34 -2.14 2.57
CA TYR A 450 -26.23 -1.65 3.62
C TYR A 450 -26.27 -0.12 3.67
N GLU A 451 -25.11 0.54 3.66
CA GLU A 451 -25.00 2.00 3.63
C GLU A 451 -25.68 2.59 2.38
N ALA A 452 -25.44 2.02 1.21
CA ALA A 452 -26.08 2.44 -0.04
C ALA A 452 -27.61 2.33 0.04
N VAL A 453 -28.13 1.25 0.63
CA VAL A 453 -29.58 1.09 0.83
C VAL A 453 -30.11 2.14 1.80
N LYS A 454 -29.44 2.41 2.91
CA LYS A 454 -29.85 3.47 3.86
C LYS A 454 -29.94 4.83 3.18
N LYS A 455 -28.90 5.21 2.45
CA LYS A 455 -28.87 6.46 1.68
C LYS A 455 -30.02 6.57 0.67
N VAL A 456 -30.36 5.48 -0.01
CA VAL A 456 -31.52 5.44 -0.94
C VAL A 456 -32.83 5.61 -0.18
N LEU A 457 -32.99 4.97 0.98
CA LEU A 457 -34.18 5.10 1.82
C LEU A 457 -34.35 6.54 2.32
N ASP A 458 -33.27 7.19 2.78
CA ASP A 458 -33.30 8.58 3.25
C ASP A 458 -33.61 9.56 2.11
N GLN A 459 -33.07 9.30 0.92
CA GLN A 459 -33.42 10.06 -0.28
C GLN A 459 -34.89 9.88 -0.68
N GLN A 460 -35.43 8.65 -0.57
CA GLN A 460 -36.85 8.40 -0.80
C GLN A 460 -37.72 9.15 0.20
N ASP A 461 -37.35 9.15 1.48
CA ASP A 461 -38.07 9.87 2.54
C ASP A 461 -38.05 11.38 2.27
N THR A 462 -36.88 11.94 1.95
CA THR A 462 -36.73 13.37 1.59
C THR A 462 -37.55 13.76 0.35
N LEU A 463 -37.53 12.93 -0.70
CA LEU A 463 -38.30 13.18 -1.93
C LEU A 463 -39.79 13.05 -1.70
N LEU A 464 -40.22 12.11 -0.86
CA LEU A 464 -41.61 11.92 -0.49
C LEU A 464 -42.14 13.11 0.32
N GLU A 465 -41.37 13.61 1.28
CA GLU A 465 -41.70 14.83 2.04
C GLU A 465 -41.87 16.02 1.10
N ARG A 466 -40.93 16.22 0.17
CA ARG A 466 -41.02 17.28 -0.83
C ARG A 466 -42.23 17.13 -1.74
N TYR A 467 -42.53 15.91 -2.19
CA TYR A 467 -43.71 15.61 -2.99
C TYR A 467 -45.00 15.96 -2.25
N LEU A 468 -45.13 15.52 -1.00
CA LEU A 468 -46.29 15.80 -0.15
C LEU A 468 -46.46 17.30 0.09
N ALA A 469 -45.37 18.04 0.32
CA ALA A 469 -45.40 19.49 0.49
C ALA A 469 -45.85 20.23 -0.79
N VAL A 470 -45.36 19.82 -1.97
CA VAL A 470 -45.80 20.38 -3.26
C VAL A 470 -47.28 20.08 -3.49
N VAL A 471 -47.72 18.87 -3.19
CA VAL A 471 -49.11 18.46 -3.29
C VAL A 471 -50.01 19.33 -2.42
N GLU A 472 -49.66 19.52 -1.15
CA GLU A 472 -50.43 20.33 -0.23
C GLU A 472 -50.52 21.78 -0.74
N HIS A 473 -49.39 22.37 -1.12
CA HIS A 473 -49.34 23.74 -1.59
C HIS A 473 -50.03 23.95 -2.95
N GLU A 474 -49.81 23.08 -3.94
CA GLU A 474 -50.35 23.30 -5.29
C GLU A 474 -51.82 22.88 -5.40
N TYR A 475 -52.23 21.77 -4.78
CA TYR A 475 -53.59 21.27 -4.95
C TYR A 475 -54.53 21.76 -3.85
N MET A 476 -54.14 21.66 -2.58
CA MET A 476 -55.03 22.02 -1.48
C MET A 476 -55.20 23.53 -1.37
N ASP A 477 -54.13 24.31 -1.49
CA ASP A 477 -54.26 25.77 -1.47
C ASP A 477 -54.97 26.29 -2.71
N PHE A 478 -54.72 25.75 -3.91
CA PHE A 478 -55.46 26.14 -5.11
C PHE A 478 -56.96 25.84 -4.97
N TYR A 479 -57.32 24.64 -4.51
CA TYR A 479 -58.73 24.28 -4.27
C TYR A 479 -59.37 25.21 -3.25
N ASN A 480 -58.71 25.44 -2.11
CA ASN A 480 -59.18 26.34 -1.06
C ASN A 480 -59.31 27.79 -1.57
N HIS A 481 -58.37 28.23 -2.39
CA HIS A 481 -58.40 29.56 -3.01
C HIS A 481 -59.58 29.67 -4.00
N LYS A 482 -59.79 28.68 -4.87
CA LYS A 482 -60.93 28.65 -5.79
C LYS A 482 -62.27 28.59 -5.06
N LYS A 483 -62.36 27.79 -3.99
CA LYS A 483 -63.53 27.74 -3.10
C LYS A 483 -63.83 29.11 -2.50
N LYS A 484 -62.82 29.81 -1.96
CA LYS A 484 -62.96 31.19 -1.45
C LYS A 484 -63.38 32.16 -2.55
N GLN A 485 -62.79 32.10 -3.75
CA GLN A 485 -63.18 32.93 -4.89
C GLN A 485 -64.63 32.71 -5.31
N LEU A 486 -65.09 31.45 -5.35
CA LEU A 486 -66.48 31.14 -5.72
C LEU A 486 -67.44 31.63 -4.65
N ALA A 487 -67.17 31.33 -3.36
CA ALA A 487 -67.98 31.80 -2.25
C ALA A 487 -68.11 33.34 -2.22
N ALA A 488 -67.03 34.05 -2.53
CA ALA A 488 -67.06 35.51 -2.65
C ALA A 488 -67.98 35.98 -3.79
N LYS A 489 -67.87 35.37 -4.98
CA LYS A 489 -68.76 35.69 -6.12
C LYS A 489 -70.22 35.40 -5.80
N MET A 490 -70.51 34.28 -5.13
CA MET A 490 -71.85 33.94 -4.68
C MET A 490 -72.40 34.99 -3.72
N SER A 491 -71.63 35.37 -2.70
CA SER A 491 -72.03 36.39 -1.73
C SER A 491 -72.32 37.75 -2.40
N VAL A 492 -71.51 38.14 -3.40
CA VAL A 492 -71.77 39.34 -4.21
C VAL A 492 -73.09 39.22 -5.00
N MET A 493 -73.37 38.07 -5.59
CA MET A 493 -74.62 37.84 -6.31
C MET A 493 -75.85 37.81 -5.39
N GLU A 494 -75.74 37.25 -4.18
CA GLU A 494 -76.82 37.24 -3.18
C GLU A 494 -77.13 38.66 -2.68
N SER A 495 -76.09 39.42 -2.32
CA SER A 495 -76.22 40.80 -1.83
C SER A 495 -76.67 41.78 -2.90
N ASN A 496 -76.43 41.47 -4.19
CA ASN A 496 -76.82 42.30 -5.33
C ASN A 496 -77.72 41.54 -6.33
N TYR A 497 -78.65 40.73 -5.84
CA TYR A 497 -79.47 39.83 -6.67
C TYR A 497 -80.24 40.52 -7.79
N ARG A 498 -80.61 41.80 -7.62
CA ARG A 498 -81.35 42.58 -8.63
C ARG A 498 -80.55 42.78 -9.91
N ALA A 499 -79.24 42.99 -9.81
CA ALA A 499 -78.37 43.16 -10.98
C ALA A 499 -78.26 41.88 -11.83
N TYR A 500 -78.50 40.72 -11.23
CA TYR A 500 -78.38 39.40 -11.85
C TYR A 500 -79.73 38.78 -12.25
N GLN A 501 -80.85 39.51 -12.13
CA GLN A 501 -82.19 39.02 -12.50
C GLN A 501 -82.30 38.57 -13.96
N HIS A 502 -81.50 39.15 -14.85
CA HIS A 502 -81.46 38.81 -16.27
C HIS A 502 -81.00 37.37 -16.54
N LEU A 503 -80.33 36.71 -15.58
CA LEU A 503 -79.88 35.32 -15.69
C LEU A 503 -81.00 34.30 -15.38
N LEU A 504 -82.16 34.77 -14.89
CA LEU A 504 -83.27 33.91 -14.48
C LEU A 504 -84.36 33.87 -15.56
N PRO A 505 -85.13 32.77 -15.67
CA PRO A 505 -86.22 32.68 -16.63
C PRO A 505 -87.23 33.82 -16.44
N SER A 506 -87.65 34.44 -17.55
CA SER A 506 -88.52 35.63 -17.57
C SER A 506 -89.86 35.44 -16.86
N SER A 507 -90.31 34.20 -16.66
CA SER A 507 -91.51 33.84 -15.88
C SER A 507 -91.43 34.19 -14.38
N TYR A 508 -90.24 34.47 -13.85
CA TYR A 508 -90.03 34.86 -12.44
C TYR A 508 -89.69 36.35 -12.25
N GLY A 509 -89.72 37.14 -13.34
CA GLY A 509 -89.38 38.55 -13.35
C GLY A 509 -90.33 39.37 -12.48
N GLY A 510 -89.83 39.87 -11.35
CA GLY A 510 -90.56 40.78 -10.44
C GLY A 510 -91.00 40.17 -9.10
N LEU A 511 -90.89 38.84 -8.91
CA LEU A 511 -91.32 38.16 -7.67
C LEU A 511 -90.16 37.79 -6.72
N ILE A 512 -88.91 37.93 -7.17
CA ILE A 512 -87.74 37.52 -6.39
C ILE A 512 -87.34 38.65 -5.44
N THR A 513 -87.52 38.43 -4.15
CA THR A 513 -87.18 39.39 -3.07
C THR A 513 -85.85 39.08 -2.39
N ASN A 514 -85.28 37.90 -2.65
CA ASN A 514 -83.99 37.45 -2.14
C ASN A 514 -83.43 36.32 -3.01
N LEU A 515 -82.11 36.21 -3.11
CA LEU A 515 -81.40 35.09 -3.73
C LEU A 515 -80.44 34.51 -2.69
N ARG A 516 -80.47 33.18 -2.52
CA ARG A 516 -79.57 32.47 -1.62
C ARG A 516 -79.11 31.18 -2.27
N PHE A 517 -77.81 31.05 -2.47
CA PHE A 517 -77.20 29.80 -2.87
C PHE A 517 -77.26 28.82 -1.70
N ARG A 518 -77.66 27.58 -2.00
CA ARG A 518 -77.56 26.45 -1.07
C ARG A 518 -76.56 25.49 -1.67
N GLU A 519 -75.28 25.81 -1.52
CA GLU A 519 -74.20 24.96 -1.99
C GLU A 519 -73.36 24.43 -0.84
N SER A 520 -72.97 23.17 -0.97
CA SER A 520 -71.98 22.52 -0.14
C SER A 520 -70.81 22.16 -1.03
N PHE A 521 -69.65 22.77 -0.77
CA PHE A 521 -68.42 22.38 -1.44
C PHE A 521 -68.03 20.99 -0.98
N LEU A 522 -68.16 20.00 -1.86
CA LEU A 522 -67.67 18.65 -1.59
C LEU A 522 -66.16 18.69 -1.33
N PRO A 523 -65.65 17.95 -0.33
CA PRO A 523 -64.22 17.85 -0.09
C PRO A 523 -63.52 17.33 -1.34
N LEU A 524 -62.22 17.63 -1.46
CA LEU A 524 -61.40 17.05 -2.52
C LEU A 524 -61.30 15.54 -2.26
N GLU A 525 -62.03 14.72 -3.00
CA GLU A 525 -62.00 13.26 -2.89
C GLU A 525 -61.12 12.66 -3.99
N GLY A 526 -60.23 11.74 -3.63
CA GLY A 526 -59.51 10.89 -4.59
C GLY A 526 -58.43 11.60 -5.41
N ALA A 527 -57.75 12.61 -4.86
CA ALA A 527 -56.53 13.09 -5.50
C ALA A 527 -55.57 11.89 -5.65
N PRO A 528 -55.02 11.61 -6.86
CA PRO A 528 -54.12 10.46 -7.11
C PRO A 528 -52.80 10.50 -6.30
N LEU A 529 -52.69 11.46 -5.39
CA LEU A 529 -51.53 11.87 -4.62
C LEU A 529 -51.29 10.92 -3.42
N GLU A 530 -52.37 10.43 -2.80
CA GLU A 530 -52.27 9.43 -1.72
C GLU A 530 -51.79 8.07 -2.22
N GLY A 531 -52.20 7.65 -3.43
CA GLY A 531 -51.83 6.36 -3.98
C GLY A 531 -50.33 6.24 -4.29
N VAL A 532 -49.73 7.29 -4.87
CA VAL A 532 -48.29 7.32 -5.14
C VAL A 532 -47.49 7.39 -3.84
N ALA A 533 -47.88 8.27 -2.92
CA ALA A 533 -47.24 8.37 -1.61
C ALA A 533 -47.31 7.05 -0.84
N TRP A 534 -48.46 6.36 -0.88
CA TRP A 534 -48.66 5.05 -0.26
C TRP A 534 -47.78 3.96 -0.87
N LEU A 535 -47.69 3.90 -2.21
CA LEU A 535 -46.81 2.95 -2.90
C LEU A 535 -45.33 3.16 -2.57
N VAL A 536 -44.88 4.43 -2.51
CA VAL A 536 -43.51 4.77 -2.14
C VAL A 536 -43.23 4.35 -0.69
N LYS A 537 -44.15 4.63 0.25
CA LYS A 537 -44.04 4.18 1.65
C LYS A 537 -43.96 2.66 1.77
N GLN A 538 -44.84 1.91 1.09
CA GLN A 538 -44.79 0.45 1.10
C GLN A 538 -43.46 -0.10 0.55
N ASN A 539 -42.96 0.49 -0.53
CA ASN A 539 -41.68 0.07 -1.11
C ASN A 539 -40.52 0.36 -0.16
N ARG A 540 -40.50 1.55 0.45
CA ARG A 540 -39.53 1.97 1.46
C ARG A 540 -39.54 1.03 2.68
N GLU A 541 -40.72 0.68 3.19
CA GLU A 541 -40.89 -0.27 4.29
C GLU A 541 -40.32 -1.64 3.90
N SER A 542 -40.71 -2.17 2.74
CA SER A 542 -40.25 -3.50 2.29
C SER A 542 -38.74 -3.58 2.07
N ILE A 543 -38.12 -2.53 1.49
CA ILE A 543 -36.67 -2.47 1.31
C ILE A 543 -35.98 -2.35 2.67
N GLY A 544 -36.52 -1.51 3.57
CA GLY A 544 -36.00 -1.34 4.93
C GLY A 544 -36.02 -2.63 5.74
N GLU A 545 -37.13 -3.36 5.73
CA GLU A 545 -37.27 -4.66 6.40
C GLU A 545 -36.25 -5.68 5.89
N LYS A 546 -36.00 -5.72 4.58
CA LYS A 546 -35.00 -6.63 4.00
C LYS A 546 -33.57 -6.25 4.38
N ALA A 547 -33.24 -4.97 4.38
CA ALA A 547 -31.92 -4.49 4.80
C ALA A 547 -31.67 -4.80 6.28
N GLU A 548 -32.70 -4.63 7.11
CA GLU A 548 -32.66 -4.92 8.54
C GLU A 548 -32.56 -6.43 8.82
N ALA A 549 -33.28 -7.25 8.07
CA ALA A 549 -33.16 -8.71 8.16
C ALA A 549 -31.76 -9.20 7.75
N MET A 550 -31.15 -8.59 6.72
CA MET A 550 -29.77 -8.86 6.32
C MET A 550 -28.79 -8.50 7.45
N ARG A 551 -28.92 -7.29 8.02
CA ARG A 551 -28.12 -6.85 9.17
C ARG A 551 -28.20 -7.85 10.33
N GLN A 552 -29.42 -8.19 10.75
CA GLN A 552 -29.68 -9.12 11.85
C GLN A 552 -29.10 -10.52 11.60
N ALA A 553 -29.20 -11.03 10.37
CA ALA A 553 -28.63 -12.33 10.02
C ALA A 553 -27.10 -12.34 10.12
N VAL A 554 -26.44 -11.25 9.69
CA VAL A 554 -24.97 -11.12 9.82
C VAL A 554 -24.56 -11.00 11.28
N GLU A 555 -25.28 -10.21 12.07
CA GLU A 555 -25.03 -10.05 13.51
C GLU A 555 -25.21 -11.36 14.28
N GLU A 556 -26.29 -12.10 14.04
CA GLU A 556 -26.54 -13.39 14.68
C GLU A 556 -25.40 -14.38 14.44
N MET A 557 -24.76 -14.32 13.27
CA MET A 557 -23.68 -15.23 12.89
C MET A 557 -22.30 -14.81 13.39
N PHE A 558 -21.99 -13.51 13.41
CA PHE A 558 -20.62 -13.03 13.52
C PHE A 558 -20.37 -12.00 14.64
N ASP A 559 -21.41 -11.49 15.30
CA ASP A 559 -21.26 -10.36 16.23
C ASP A 559 -20.42 -10.71 17.48
N VAL A 560 -20.57 -11.91 18.01
CA VAL A 560 -19.85 -12.35 19.23
C VAL A 560 -18.33 -12.29 19.04
N GLU A 561 -17.84 -12.59 17.84
CA GLU A 561 -16.41 -12.72 17.55
C GLU A 561 -15.84 -11.45 16.90
N HIS A 562 -16.67 -10.66 16.20
CA HIS A 562 -16.20 -9.57 15.35
C HIS A 562 -16.89 -8.22 15.59
N ASN A 563 -17.80 -8.10 16.57
CA ASN A 563 -18.49 -6.84 16.90
C ASN A 563 -19.15 -6.16 15.68
N VAL A 564 -19.79 -6.95 14.83
CA VAL A 564 -20.37 -6.47 13.57
C VAL A 564 -21.56 -5.52 13.82
N ALA A 565 -22.25 -5.66 14.96
CA ALA A 565 -23.32 -4.76 15.34
C ALA A 565 -22.82 -3.31 15.52
N GLY A 566 -21.62 -3.11 16.06
CA GLY A 566 -20.99 -1.79 16.17
C GLY A 566 -20.76 -1.14 14.80
N MET A 567 -20.34 -1.94 13.82
CA MET A 567 -20.12 -1.48 12.44
C MET A 567 -21.41 -1.01 11.78
N PHE A 568 -22.49 -1.80 11.88
CA PHE A 568 -23.78 -1.40 11.32
C PHE A 568 -24.43 -0.24 12.08
N ALA A 569 -24.20 -0.13 13.38
CA ALA A 569 -24.69 0.99 14.18
C ALA A 569 -24.08 2.32 13.71
N TYR A 570 -22.78 2.35 13.44
CA TYR A 570 -22.11 3.53 12.88
C TYR A 570 -22.70 3.94 11.53
N LEU A 571 -22.97 2.98 10.63
CA LEU A 571 -23.58 3.26 9.32
C LEU A 571 -25.07 3.64 9.39
N SER A 572 -25.71 3.47 10.55
CA SER A 572 -27.15 3.74 10.74
C SER A 572 -27.44 5.06 11.46
N GLY A 573 -26.41 5.73 12.01
CA GLY A 573 -26.49 7.02 12.68
C GLY A 573 -25.95 8.14 11.80
#